data_AF-A0A2W5VFX3-F1
#
_entry.id   AF-A0A2W5VFX3-F1
#
_cell.length_a   1.000
_cell.length_b   1.000
_cell.length_c   1.000
_cell.angle_alpha   90.00
_cell.angle_beta   90.00
_cell.angle_gamma   90.00
#
_symmetry.space_group_name_H-M   'P 1'
#
loop_
_entity.id
_entity.type
_entity.pdbx_description
1 polymer ?
#
loop_
_entity_poly.entity_id
_entity_poly.type
_entity_poly.pdbx_seq_one_letter_code
_entity_poly.pdbx_strand_id
1 'polypeptide(L)'
;MNKTFTRLKYIFLGLFLLSSASVLAYHAMWVWPKQRCEERGGAWAGRWLKCATIYPIETLTRRPANVPPINGEAKIAPAAPAAASAPQKK
;
A
#
# COMPACT_ATOMS: atom_id res chain seq x y z
N MET A 1 34.46 27.70 -25.74
CA MET A 1 33.16 27.07 -25.40
C MET A 1 32.34 28.06 -24.59
N ASN A 2 31.15 28.45 -25.04
CA ASN A 2 30.34 29.49 -24.37
C ASN A 2 29.88 29.00 -23.00
N LYS A 3 30.31 29.68 -21.93
CA LYS A 3 30.11 29.27 -20.53
C LYS A 3 28.62 29.16 -20.16
N THR A 4 27.78 29.96 -20.80
CA THR A 4 26.33 29.98 -20.68
C THR A 4 25.67 28.70 -21.23
N PHE A 5 26.07 28.28 -22.44
CA PHE A 5 25.58 27.04 -23.06
C PHE A 5 26.00 25.80 -22.25
N THR A 6 27.24 25.78 -21.76
CA THR A 6 27.73 24.69 -20.91
C THR A 6 26.94 24.58 -19.60
N ARG A 7 26.63 25.70 -18.95
CA ARG A 7 25.78 25.71 -17.73
C ARG A 7 24.37 25.20 -18.01
N LEU A 8 23.75 25.66 -19.10
CA LEU A 8 22.40 25.25 -19.45
C LEU A 8 22.30 23.73 -19.69
N LYS A 9 23.28 23.15 -20.38
CA LYS A 9 23.38 21.70 -20.58
C LYS A 9 23.38 20.93 -19.26
N TYR A 10 24.19 21.35 -18.29
CA TYR A 10 24.29 20.67 -17.01
C TYR A 10 23.02 20.80 -16.17
N ILE A 11 22.30 21.93 -16.26
CA ILE A 11 21.00 22.09 -15.60
C ILE A 11 20.00 21.08 -16.14
N PHE A 12 19.86 20.98 -17.47
CA PHE A 12 18.94 20.01 -18.06
C PHE A 12 19.30 18.56 -17.73
N LEU A 13 20.60 18.23 -17.77
CA LEU A 13 21.08 16.91 -17.38
C LEU A 13 20.76 16.60 -15.90
N GLY A 14 21.00 17.57 -15.02
CA GLY A 14 20.67 17.44 -13.60
C GLY A 14 19.18 17.24 -13.36
N LEU A 15 18.34 18.01 -14.05
CA LEU A 15 16.89 17.93 -13.93
C LEU A 15 16.34 16.59 -14.43
N PHE A 16 16.90 16.06 -15.53
CA PHE A 16 16.60 14.73 -16.05
C PHE A 16 16.98 13.60 -15.08
N LEU A 17 18.17 13.68 -14.50
CA LEU A 17 18.62 12.68 -13.52
C LEU A 17 17.77 12.74 -12.25
N LEU A 18 17.45 13.94 -11.77
CA LEU A 18 16.62 14.15 -10.58
C LEU A 18 15.20 13.61 -10.77
N SER A 19 14.58 13.86 -11.93
CA SER A 19 13.24 13.34 -12.24
C SER A 19 13.24 11.81 -12.34
N SER A 20 14.23 11.24 -13.03
CA SER A 20 14.41 9.79 -13.13
C SER A 20 14.60 9.13 -11.76
N ALA A 21 15.46 9.70 -10.92
CA ALA A 21 15.71 9.22 -9.57
C ALA A 21 14.45 9.27 -8.70
N SER A 22 13.62 10.31 -8.87
CA SER A 22 12.37 10.47 -8.12
C SER A 22 11.35 9.35 -8.44
N VAL A 23 11.24 8.96 -9.72
CA VAL A 23 10.38 7.83 -10.13
C VAL A 23 10.88 6.51 -9.52
N LEU A 24 12.19 6.27 -9.56
CA LEU A 24 12.81 5.08 -8.96
C LEU A 24 12.61 5.05 -7.45
N ALA A 25 12.78 6.18 -6.77
CA ALA A 25 12.56 6.30 -5.33
C ALA A 25 11.11 5.97 -4.96
N TYR A 26 10.14 6.45 -5.73
CA TYR A 26 8.73 6.13 -5.53
C TYR A 26 8.47 4.62 -5.68
N HIS A 27 9.01 3.98 -6.71
CA HIS A 27 8.86 2.54 -6.89
C HIS A 27 9.50 1.74 -5.76
N ALA A 28 10.70 2.13 -5.34
CA ALA A 28 11.43 1.48 -4.27
C ALA A 28 10.72 1.56 -2.91
N MET A 29 10.09 2.69 -2.61
CA MET A 29 9.41 2.91 -1.32
C MET A 29 7.95 2.44 -1.29
N TRP A 30 7.19 2.58 -2.38
CA TRP A 30 5.76 2.23 -2.39
C TRP A 30 5.45 0.97 -3.17
N VAL A 31 5.95 0.84 -4.40
CA VAL A 31 5.50 -0.21 -5.32
C VAL A 31 6.06 -1.59 -4.94
N TRP A 32 7.38 -1.70 -4.80
CA TRP A 32 8.00 -3.00 -4.47
C TRP A 32 7.66 -3.52 -3.07
N PRO A 33 7.62 -2.68 -2.01
CA PRO A 33 7.26 -3.17 -0.68
C PRO A 33 5.80 -3.63 -0.61
N LYS A 34 4.89 -2.91 -1.30
CA LYS A 34 3.49 -3.33 -1.45
C LYS A 34 3.41 -4.69 -2.12
N GLN A 35 4.05 -4.85 -3.28
CA GLN A 35 4.02 -6.11 -4.03
C GLN A 35 4.55 -7.28 -3.18
N ARG A 36 5.70 -7.11 -2.52
CA ARG A 36 6.25 -8.16 -1.63
C ARG A 36 5.35 -8.48 -0.43
N CYS A 37 4.61 -7.49 0.07
CA CYS A 37 3.66 -7.70 1.16
C CYS A 37 2.48 -8.56 0.70
N GLU A 38 1.89 -8.20 -0.43
CA GLU A 38 0.73 -8.88 -1.00
C GLU A 38 1.10 -10.31 -1.44
N GLU A 39 2.29 -10.51 -2.01
CA GLU A 39 2.83 -11.84 -2.35
C GLU A 39 2.99 -12.76 -1.11
N ARG A 40 3.19 -12.18 0.07
CA ARG A 40 3.27 -12.92 1.35
C ARG A 40 1.90 -13.11 2.02
N GLY A 41 0.82 -12.66 1.38
CA GLY A 41 -0.54 -12.70 1.93
C GLY A 41 -0.80 -11.64 3.02
N GLY A 42 0.08 -10.65 3.15
CA GLY A 42 -0.11 -9.52 4.07
C GLY A 42 -1.00 -8.44 3.46
N ALA A 43 -1.61 -7.64 4.34
CA ALA A 43 -2.33 -6.43 3.98
C ALA A 43 -1.40 -5.22 4.01
N TRP A 44 -1.29 -4.52 2.87
CA TRP A 44 -0.45 -3.34 2.75
C TRP A 44 -1.15 -2.08 3.28
N ALA A 45 -0.60 -1.48 4.33
CA ALA A 45 -1.08 -0.23 4.90
C ALA A 45 -0.34 0.97 4.26
N GLY A 46 -0.85 1.45 3.13
CA GLY A 46 -0.19 2.48 2.31
C GLY A 46 0.10 3.82 3.01
N ARG A 47 -0.70 4.21 4.01
CA ARG A 47 -0.45 5.40 4.83
C ARG A 47 0.81 5.29 5.69
N TRP A 48 1.16 4.07 6.11
CA TRP A 48 2.23 3.80 7.06
C TRP A 48 3.43 3.10 6.43
N LEU A 49 3.36 2.80 5.12
CA LEU A 49 4.39 2.03 4.40
C LEU A 49 4.72 0.69 5.09
N LYS A 50 3.70 0.03 5.66
CA LYS A 50 3.87 -1.20 6.45
C LYS A 50 3.02 -2.33 5.90
N CYS A 51 3.58 -3.53 5.97
CA CYS A 51 2.87 -4.77 5.77
C CYS A 51 2.32 -5.25 7.12
N ALA A 52 1.04 -5.60 7.19
CA ALA A 52 0.40 -6.06 8.42
C ALA A 52 -0.54 -7.25 8.15
N THR A 53 -0.93 -7.96 9.20
CA THR A 53 -1.97 -9.00 9.15
C THR A 53 -3.25 -8.44 9.72
N ILE A 54 -4.37 -8.63 9.02
CA ILE A 54 -5.69 -8.22 9.50
C ILE A 54 -6.17 -9.28 10.50
N TYR A 55 -6.35 -8.88 11.75
CA TYR A 55 -6.96 -9.74 12.76
C TYR A 55 -8.41 -9.31 13.01
N PRO A 56 -9.38 -10.24 12.95
CA PRO A 56 -10.75 -9.94 13.32
C PRO A 56 -10.85 -9.56 14.80
N ILE A 57 -11.78 -8.65 15.16
CA ILE A 57 -11.89 -8.14 16.53
C ILE A 57 -12.20 -9.27 17.53
N GLU A 58 -12.87 -10.32 17.07
CA GLU A 58 -13.20 -11.52 17.82
C GLU A 58 -11.93 -12.28 18.25
N THR A 59 -10.91 -12.37 17.37
CA THR A 59 -9.62 -12.98 17.74
C THR A 59 -8.89 -12.17 18.80
N LEU A 60 -8.96 -10.84 18.72
CA LEU A 60 -8.29 -9.95 19.68
C LEU A 60 -8.98 -9.97 21.06
N THR A 61 -10.31 -9.98 21.05
CA THR A 61 -11.16 -9.99 22.26
C THR A 61 -11.42 -11.40 22.80
N ARG A 62 -10.91 -12.44 22.12
CA ARG A 62 -11.17 -13.87 22.42
C ARG A 62 -12.67 -14.21 22.46
N ARG A 63 -13.48 -13.46 21.71
CA ARG A 63 -14.92 -13.68 21.63
C ARG A 63 -15.21 -14.89 20.74
N PRO A 64 -16.07 -15.84 21.16
CA PRO A 64 -16.44 -16.95 20.29
C PRO A 64 -17.19 -16.45 19.05
N ALA A 65 -16.92 -17.04 17.89
CA ALA A 65 -17.43 -16.57 16.58
C ALA A 65 -18.96 -16.69 16.39
N ASN A 66 -19.71 -17.21 17.38
CA ASN A 66 -21.14 -17.48 17.26
C ASN A 66 -21.97 -16.92 18.43
N VAL A 67 -21.49 -15.86 19.10
CA VAL A 67 -22.27 -15.16 20.12
C VAL A 67 -23.06 -13.99 19.51
N PRO A 68 -24.36 -13.85 19.84
CA PRO A 68 -25.21 -12.79 19.30
C PRO A 68 -24.66 -11.40 19.66
N PRO A 69 -24.86 -10.38 18.82
CA PRO A 69 -24.39 -9.01 19.09
C PRO A 69 -24.93 -8.51 20.43
N ILE A 70 -24.06 -7.90 21.26
CA ILE A 70 -24.37 -7.48 22.64
C ILE A 70 -25.31 -6.26 22.66
N ASN A 71 -25.32 -5.45 21.60
CA ASN A 71 -26.06 -4.18 21.55
C ASN A 71 -27.46 -4.28 20.93
N GLY A 72 -28.03 -5.49 20.77
CA GLY A 72 -29.36 -5.66 20.14
C GLY A 72 -29.41 -5.36 18.64
N GLU A 73 -28.25 -5.19 18.00
CA GLU A 73 -28.14 -5.02 16.55
C GLU A 73 -28.58 -6.31 15.85
N ALA A 74 -29.28 -6.20 14.71
CA ALA A 74 -29.68 -7.37 13.94
C ALA A 74 -28.43 -8.18 13.54
N LYS A 75 -28.51 -9.51 13.59
CA LYS A 75 -27.44 -10.41 13.14
C LYS A 75 -27.12 -10.07 11.68
N ILE A 76 -26.04 -9.31 11.46
CA ILE A 76 -25.55 -9.04 10.11
C ILE A 76 -25.19 -10.43 9.57
N ALA A 77 -25.95 -10.90 8.57
CA ALA A 77 -25.63 -12.16 7.91
C ALA A 77 -24.16 -12.09 7.50
N PRO A 78 -23.34 -13.13 7.78
CA PRO A 78 -21.94 -13.09 7.39
C PRO A 78 -21.90 -12.77 5.91
N ALA A 79 -21.42 -11.57 5.58
CA ALA A 79 -21.15 -11.23 4.20
C ALA A 79 -20.20 -12.32 3.72
N ALA A 80 -20.60 -13.02 2.65
CA ALA A 80 -19.75 -13.98 1.98
C ALA A 80 -18.32 -13.42 1.94
N PRO A 81 -17.29 -14.21 2.29
CA PRO A 81 -15.93 -13.72 2.45
C PRO A 81 -15.65 -12.79 1.28
N ALA A 82 -15.46 -11.50 1.57
CA ALA A 82 -15.30 -10.49 0.53
C ALA A 82 -14.20 -11.03 -0.38
N ALA A 83 -14.60 -11.42 -1.61
CA ALA A 83 -13.70 -12.01 -2.56
C ALA A 83 -12.47 -11.12 -2.58
N ALA A 84 -11.31 -11.72 -2.25
CA ALA A 84 -10.03 -11.03 -2.15
C ALA A 84 -10.00 -9.97 -3.25
N SER A 85 -9.96 -8.70 -2.85
CA SER A 85 -10.08 -7.57 -3.77
C SER A 85 -9.03 -7.76 -4.86
N ALA A 86 -9.49 -8.21 -6.03
CA ALA A 86 -8.66 -8.44 -7.19
C ALA A 86 -7.92 -7.13 -7.50
N PRO A 87 -6.66 -7.20 -7.96
CA PRO A 87 -5.85 -6.01 -8.13
C PRO A 87 -6.53 -5.08 -9.13
N GLN A 88 -6.92 -3.87 -8.69
CA GLN A 88 -7.36 -2.84 -9.62
C GLN A 88 -6.18 -2.44 -10.49
N LYS A 89 -6.19 -2.96 -11.72
CA LYS A 89 -5.30 -2.57 -12.80
C LYS A 89 -5.75 -1.19 -13.29
N LYS A 90 -4.91 -0.18 -13.15
CA LYS A 90 -5.02 1.07 -13.90
C LYS A 90 -3.64 1.51 -14.35
#